data_AF-A0A9E5U1N4-F1
#
_entry.id   AF-A0A9E5U1N4-F1
#
_cell.length_a   1.000
_cell.length_b   1.000
_cell.length_c   1.000
_cell.angle_alpha   90.00
_cell.angle_beta   90.00
_cell.angle_gamma   90.00
#
_symmetry.space_group_name_H-M   'P 1'
#
loop_
_entity.id
_entity.type
_entity.pdbx_description
1 polymer ?
#
loop_
_entity_poly.entity_id
_entity_poly.type
_entity_poly.pdbx_seq_one_letter_code
_entity_poly.pdbx_strand_id
1 'polypeptide(L)' 'MPPVNSLTYRGWTITPRTFQIRGSRQWTLDLVIAYRTKQRAFSGPKTFQTEQAAIRGCHAFGRRIIDGRVPYCSLEDLR' A
#
# COMPACT_ATOMS: atom_id res chain seq x y z
N MET A 1 -18.28 -3.44 -1.70
CA MET A 1 -17.42 -4.46 -1.06
C MET A 1 -16.03 -3.86 -0.90
N PRO A 2 -15.40 -3.89 0.29
CA PRO A 2 -13.99 -3.51 0.39
C PRO A 2 -13.18 -4.46 -0.51
N PRO A 3 -12.11 -3.98 -1.16
CA PRO A 3 -11.26 -4.84 -1.98
C PRO A 3 -10.76 -6.00 -1.11
N VAL A 4 -10.78 -7.21 -1.70
CA VAL A 4 -10.59 -8.53 -1.04
C VAL A 4 -9.26 -8.64 -0.26
N ASN A 5 -8.34 -7.70 -0.46
CA ASN A 5 -7.02 -7.69 0.14
C ASN A 5 -6.76 -6.45 1.02
N SER A 6 -7.79 -5.76 1.53
CA SER A 6 -7.58 -4.64 2.46
C SER A 6 -7.25 -5.13 3.88
N LEU A 7 -6.33 -4.46 4.56
CA LEU A 7 -5.85 -4.81 5.90
C LEU A 7 -5.92 -3.61 6.83
N THR A 8 -6.62 -3.77 7.95
CA THR A 8 -6.64 -2.76 9.01
C THR A 8 -5.45 -2.96 9.95
N TYR A 9 -4.68 -1.90 10.20
CA TYR A 9 -3.51 -1.89 11.07
C TYR A 9 -3.46 -0.60 11.89
N ARG A 10 -3.48 -0.70 13.23
CA ARG A 10 -3.47 0.44 14.17
C ARG A 10 -4.54 1.52 13.89
N GLY A 11 -5.71 1.12 13.40
CA GLY A 11 -6.80 2.03 13.02
C GLY A 11 -6.69 2.63 11.61
N TRP A 12 -5.63 2.32 10.88
CA TRP A 12 -5.46 2.66 9.46
C TRP A 12 -5.89 1.50 8.58
N THR A 13 -6.46 1.78 7.42
CA THR A 13 -6.83 0.78 6.43
C THR A 13 -5.83 0.82 5.28
N ILE A 14 -5.06 -0.27 5.11
CA ILE A 14 -4.13 -0.46 4.00
C ILE A 14 -4.84 -1.22 2.89
N THR A 15 -5.02 -0.57 1.75
CA THR A 15 -5.65 -1.14 0.56
C THR A 15 -4.61 -1.29 -0.53
N PRO A 16 -4.19 -2.51 -0.88
CA PRO A 16 -3.34 -2.74 -2.05
C PRO A 16 -4.05 -2.29 -3.32
N ARG A 17 -3.35 -1.52 -4.14
CA ARG A 17 -3.82 -0.99 -5.41
C ARG A 17 -2.86 -1.31 -6.55
N THR A 18 -2.26 -2.48 -6.46
CA THR A 18 -1.22 -3.00 -7.36
C THR A 18 -1.81 -3.29 -8.74
N PHE A 19 -1.11 -2.91 -9.80
CA PHE A 19 -1.52 -3.20 -11.17
C PHE A 19 -0.37 -3.85 -11.95
N GLN A 20 -0.72 -4.66 -12.94
CA GLN A 20 0.26 -5.30 -13.80
C GLN A 20 0.75 -4.30 -14.87
N ILE A 21 2.07 -4.11 -14.93
CA ILE A 21 2.74 -3.36 -15.98
C ILE A 21 2.63 -4.16 -17.29
N ARG A 22 1.96 -3.56 -18.28
CA ARG A 22 1.81 -4.16 -19.62
C ARG A 22 3.19 -4.44 -20.24
N GLY A 23 3.36 -5.65 -20.76
CA GLY A 23 4.61 -6.10 -21.40
C GLY A 23 5.68 -6.66 -20.47
N SER A 24 5.68 -6.31 -19.18
CA SER A 24 6.72 -6.78 -18.23
C SER A 24 6.30 -7.96 -17.36
N ARG A 25 5.00 -8.32 -17.35
CA ARG A 25 4.37 -9.26 -16.39
C ARG A 25 4.56 -8.90 -14.90
N GLN A 26 5.18 -7.76 -14.63
CA GLN A 26 5.47 -7.27 -13.29
C GLN A 26 4.29 -6.49 -12.72
N TRP A 27 4.16 -6.50 -11.41
CA TRP A 27 3.14 -5.82 -10.63
C TRP A 27 3.76 -4.68 -9.84
N THR A 28 3.11 -3.53 -9.83
CA THR A 28 3.59 -2.35 -9.11
C THR A 28 3.30 -2.42 -7.61
N LEU A 29 4.10 -1.71 -6.81
CA LEU A 29 3.85 -1.50 -5.38
C LEU A 29 3.02 -0.23 -5.18
N ASP A 30 1.74 -0.30 -5.52
CA ASP A 30 0.79 0.77 -5.28
C ASP A 30 -0.18 0.38 -4.17
N LEU A 31 -0.41 1.29 -3.23
CA LEU A 31 -1.35 1.09 -2.13
C LEU A 31 -1.98 2.40 -1.70
N VAL A 32 -3.13 2.31 -1.05
CA VAL A 32 -3.80 3.44 -0.42
C VAL A 32 -3.89 3.17 1.07
N ILE A 33 -3.45 4.13 1.86
CA ILE A 33 -3.66 4.11 3.31
C ILE A 33 -4.77 5.10 3.62
N ALA A 34 -5.81 4.63 4.29
CA ALA A 34 -6.92 5.46 4.75
C ALA A 34 -6.98 5.50 6.28
N TYR A 35 -7.39 6.65 6.81
CA TYR A 35 -7.69 6.85 8.22
C TYR A 35 -8.89 7.76 8.36
N ARG A 36 -9.95 7.24 8.98
CA ARG A 36 -11.25 7.93 9.09
C ARG A 36 -11.76 8.35 7.70
N THR A 37 -11.76 9.65 7.42
CA THR A 37 -12.20 10.25 6.14
C THR A 37 -11.06 10.60 5.21
N LYS A 38 -9.81 10.56 5.68
CA LYS A 38 -8.63 10.91 4.89
C LYS A 38 -8.04 9.65 4.27
N GLN A 39 -7.58 9.75 3.03
CA GLN A 39 -6.86 8.69 2.36
C GLN A 39 -5.68 9.26 1.57
N ARG A 40 -4.58 8.51 1.50
CA ARG A 40 -3.40 8.89 0.73
C ARG A 40 -2.89 7.67 -0.03
N ALA A 41 -2.64 7.85 -1.31
CA ALA A 41 -2.00 6.86 -2.15
C ALA A 41 -0.49 6.92 -1.95
N PHE A 42 0.13 5.75 -1.89
CA PHE A 42 1.56 5.56 -1.83
C PHE A 42 1.97 4.59 -2.92
N SER A 43 3.03 4.95 -3.63
CA SER A 43 3.65 4.13 -4.65
C SER A 43 5.12 3.96 -4.29
N GLY A 44 5.66 2.78 -4.55
CA GLY A 44 7.09 2.51 -4.36
C GLY A 44 7.75 2.02 -5.63
N PRO A 45 9.08 2.14 -5.74
CA PRO A 45 9.84 1.74 -6.92
C PRO A 45 9.93 0.21 -7.10
N LYS A 46 9.49 -0.56 -6.11
CA LYS A 46 9.58 -2.02 -6.14
C LYS A 46 8.48 -2.61 -7.02
N THR A 47 8.85 -3.54 -7.87
CA THR A 47 7.92 -4.34 -8.66
C THR A 47 8.01 -5.81 -8.27
N PHE A 48 6.96 -6.57 -8.57
CA PHE A 48 6.84 -7.98 -8.19
C PHE A 48 6.46 -8.84 -9.39
N GLN A 49 6.89 -10.09 -9.42
CA GLN A 49 6.56 -11.01 -10.51
C GLN A 49 5.12 -11.55 -10.43
N THR A 50 4.48 -11.47 -9.26
CA THR A 50 3.12 -11.98 -9.03
C THR A 50 2.28 -10.99 -8.25
N GLU A 51 0.97 -11.04 -8.49
CA GLU A 51 -0.03 -10.22 -7.78
C GLU A 51 0.05 -10.46 -6.27
N GLN A 52 0.11 -11.72 -5.84
CA GLN A 52 0.20 -12.06 -4.42
C GLN A 52 1.48 -11.51 -3.76
N ALA A 53 2.61 -11.50 -4.47
CA ALA A 53 3.83 -10.90 -3.95
C ALA A 53 3.69 -9.37 -3.84
N ALA A 54 3.02 -8.73 -4.79
CA ALA A 54 2.72 -7.30 -4.74
C ALA A 54 1.79 -6.95 -3.58
N ILE A 55 0.72 -7.73 -3.37
CA ILE A 55 -0.21 -7.57 -2.24
C ILE A 55 0.55 -7.69 -0.90
N ARG A 56 1.34 -8.74 -0.71
CA ARG A 56 2.17 -8.91 0.50
C ARG A 56 3.16 -7.75 0.66
N GLY A 57 3.75 -7.30 -0.44
CA GLY A 57 4.61 -6.12 -0.49
C GLY A 57 3.90 -4.87 -0.01
N CYS A 58 2.68 -4.61 -0.51
CA CYS A 58 1.86 -3.46 -0.10
C CYS A 58 1.49 -3.51 1.37
N HIS A 59 1.13 -4.67 1.90
CA HIS A 59 0.89 -4.80 3.34
C HIS A 59 2.13 -4.49 4.16
N ALA A 60 3.29 -5.03 3.79
CA ALA A 60 4.54 -4.78 4.49
C ALA A 60 4.95 -3.30 4.37
N PHE A 61 4.79 -2.69 3.20
CA PHE A 61 5.13 -1.29 2.95
C PHE A 61 4.18 -0.35 3.70
N GLY A 62 2.87 -0.59 3.64
CA GLY A 62 1.86 0.17 4.39
C GLY A 62 2.09 0.11 5.90
N ARG A 63 2.43 -1.06 6.45
CA ARG A 63 2.81 -1.17 7.88
C ARG A 63 4.04 -0.33 8.21
N ARG A 64 5.10 -0.37 7.38
CA ARG A 64 6.30 0.45 7.59
C ARG A 64 6.00 1.94 7.55
N ILE A 65 5.09 2.40 6.69
CA ILE A 65 4.65 3.80 6.64
C ILE A 65 3.92 4.14 7.94
N ILE A 66 2.99 3.29 8.40
CA ILE A 66 2.25 3.51 9.66
C ILE A 66 3.16 3.48 10.88
N ASP A 67 4.16 2.61 10.90
CA ASP A 67 5.18 2.58 11.96
C ASP A 67 6.20 3.72 11.86
N GLY A 68 6.07 4.64 10.88
CA GLY A 68 6.98 5.79 10.70
C GLY A 68 8.39 5.40 10.24
N ARG A 69 8.58 4.19 9.71
CA ARG A 69 9.87 3.65 9.27
C ARG A 69 10.24 4.01 7.84
N VAL A 70 9.38 4.75 7.14
CA VAL A 70 9.64 5.21 5.77
C VAL A 70 9.91 6.71 5.82
N PRO A 71 11.18 7.14 5.69
CA PRO A 71 11.50 8.57 5.65
C PRO A 71 10.76 9.21 4.47
N TYR A 72 10.27 10.44 4.66
CA TYR A 72 9.47 11.22 3.69
C TYR A 72 8.02 10.75 3.44
N CYS A 73 7.59 9.63 4.03
CA CYS A 73 6.19 9.20 3.99
C CYS A 73 5.56 9.36 5.39
N SER A 74 5.33 10.60 5.82
CA SER A 74 4.61 10.86 7.06
C SER A 74 3.09 10.75 6.85
N LEU A 75 2.44 10.07 7.79
CA LEU A 75 0.98 10.06 7.94
C LEU A 75 0.50 11.12 8.93
N GLU A 76 1.40 11.99 9.41
CA GLU A 76 1.07 13.07 10.36
C GLU A 76 -0.02 13.99 9.81
N ASP A 77 -0.03 14.27 8.51
CA ASP A 77 -1.11 15.02 7.85
C ASP A 77 -2.49 14.34 7.94
N LEU A 78 -2.51 13.02 8.11
CA LEU A 78 -3.73 12.22 8.13
C LEU A 78 -4.26 11.94 9.54
N ARG A 79 -3.48 12.19 10.59
CA ARG A 79 -3.90 12.00 11.98
C ARG A 79 -4.89 13.07 12.46
#